data_AF-A0A0Q1AWP0-F1
#
_entry.id   AF-A0A0Q1AWP0-F1
#
_cell.length_a   1.000
_cell.length_b   1.000
_cell.length_c   1.000
_cell.angle_alpha   90.00
_cell.angle_beta   90.00
_cell.angle_gamma   90.00
#
_symmetry.space_group_name_H-M   'P 1'
#
loop_
_entity.id
_entity.type
_entity.pdbx_description
1 polymer ?
#
loop_
_entity_poly.entity_id
_entity_poly.type
_entity_poly.pdbx_seq_one_letter_code
_entity_poly.pdbx_strand_id
1 'polypeptide(L)'
;MLRAGDLFRAGRQGGVVGAFLRSKNRCIGVTAHHVIRLAGTKDLNIGGVKGQVVADWRTFDLVYFKASGCEPTPLGTARLGPARLASAMGAKDCSISDVGDLLSVVIGHADMPGPGESGTPLYQDEKVVGILSSINLNSGKGTIISARVIKKGAEGLI
;
A
#
# COMPACT_ATOMS: atom_id res chain seq x y z
N MET A 1 -0.83 -13.20 12.32
CA MET A 1 -1.39 -11.83 12.50
C MET A 1 -1.08 -11.07 11.22
N LEU A 2 -2.07 -10.42 10.61
CA LEU A 2 -1.90 -9.70 9.35
C LEU A 2 -1.12 -8.40 9.55
N ARG A 3 -0.27 -8.04 8.59
CA ARG A 3 0.65 -6.89 8.66
C ARG A 3 0.75 -6.16 7.32
N ALA A 4 1.21 -4.91 7.37
CA ALA A 4 1.63 -4.19 6.16
C ALA A 4 2.71 -5.01 5.43
N GLY A 5 2.59 -5.13 4.12
CA GLY A 5 3.45 -5.96 3.28
C GLY A 5 2.90 -7.36 3.01
N ASP A 6 1.81 -7.79 3.67
CA ASP A 6 1.17 -9.07 3.37
C ASP A 6 0.57 -9.07 1.95
N LEU A 7 0.60 -10.23 1.31
CA LEU A 7 -0.02 -10.41 0.00
C LEU A 7 -1.51 -10.69 0.14
N PHE A 8 -2.29 -10.15 -0.78
CA PHE A 8 -3.69 -10.49 -0.93
C PHE A 8 -3.99 -11.00 -2.33
N ARG A 9 -5.08 -11.76 -2.43
CA ARG A 9 -5.71 -12.14 -3.69
C ARG A 9 -7.13 -11.61 -3.74
N ALA A 10 -7.52 -11.07 -4.89
CA ALA A 10 -8.88 -10.65 -5.19
C ALA A 10 -9.25 -11.22 -6.57
N GLY A 11 -10.15 -12.20 -6.60
CA GLY A 11 -10.42 -12.96 -7.82
C GLY A 11 -9.13 -13.56 -8.41
N ARG A 12 -8.79 -13.16 -9.65
CA ARG A 12 -7.55 -13.57 -10.35
C ARG A 12 -6.40 -12.57 -10.19
N GLN A 13 -6.63 -11.44 -9.54
CA GLN A 13 -5.61 -10.42 -9.30
C GLN A 13 -4.98 -10.60 -7.91
N GLY A 14 -3.81 -10.00 -7.74
CA GLY A 14 -3.11 -9.94 -6.46
C GLY A 14 -2.42 -8.61 -6.27
N GLY A 15 -2.15 -8.28 -5.02
CA GLY A 15 -1.47 -7.06 -4.63
C GLY A 15 -0.91 -7.20 -3.22
N VAL A 16 -0.44 -6.07 -2.69
CA VAL A 16 0.13 -6.00 -1.35
C VAL A 16 -0.73 -5.11 -0.46
N VAL A 17 -0.91 -5.51 0.79
CA VAL A 17 -1.53 -4.67 1.81
C VAL A 17 -0.56 -3.58 2.21
N GLY A 18 -0.92 -2.32 1.99
CA GLY A 18 -0.03 -1.20 2.23
C GLY A 18 0.03 -0.76 3.69
N ALA A 19 -1.10 -0.77 4.39
CA ALA A 19 -1.16 -0.52 5.82
C ALA A 19 -2.44 -1.08 6.44
N PHE A 20 -2.42 -1.27 7.75
CA PHE A 20 -3.60 -1.48 8.58
C PHE A 20 -3.78 -0.29 9.54
N LEU A 21 -4.93 0.36 9.44
CA LEU A 21 -5.32 1.45 10.33
C LEU A 21 -6.15 0.88 11.48
N ARG A 22 -5.93 1.41 12.69
CA ARG A 22 -6.73 1.04 13.86
C ARG A 22 -8.12 1.67 13.74
N SER A 23 -9.16 0.85 13.86
CA SER A 23 -10.55 1.28 14.08
C SER A 23 -11.05 0.64 15.39
N LYS A 24 -12.06 1.23 16.05
CA LYS A 24 -12.52 0.86 17.41
C LYS A 24 -12.45 -0.65 17.71
N ASN A 25 -13.07 -1.49 16.88
CA ASN A 25 -13.15 -2.95 17.10
C ASN A 25 -12.59 -3.81 15.95
N ARG A 26 -11.94 -3.21 14.94
CA ARG A 26 -11.42 -3.90 13.74
C ARG A 26 -10.21 -3.14 13.19
N CYS A 27 -9.46 -3.71 12.24
CA CYS A 27 -8.57 -2.88 11.42
C CYS A 27 -9.17 -2.64 10.04
N ILE A 28 -8.83 -1.46 9.52
CA ILE A 28 -9.10 -1.07 8.15
C ILE A 28 -7.78 -1.21 7.40
N GLY A 29 -7.69 -2.22 6.54
CA GLY A 29 -6.57 -2.34 5.61
C GLY A 29 -6.72 -1.38 4.44
N VAL A 30 -5.61 -0.99 3.84
CA VAL A 30 -5.57 -0.15 2.64
C VAL A 30 -4.63 -0.76 1.60
N THR A 31 -5.00 -0.65 0.32
CA THR A 31 -4.16 -1.03 -0.82
C THR A 31 -4.54 -0.21 -2.07
N ALA A 32 -3.93 -0.51 -3.20
CA ALA A 32 -4.18 0.14 -4.48
C ALA A 32 -5.55 -0.26 -5.07
N HIS A 33 -6.37 0.72 -5.42
CA HIS A 33 -7.72 0.53 -5.93
C HIS A 33 -7.74 -0.16 -7.30
N HIS A 34 -6.81 0.15 -8.19
CA HIS A 34 -6.78 -0.42 -9.53
C HIS A 34 -6.71 -1.94 -9.53
N VAL A 35 -6.06 -2.55 -8.52
CA VAL A 35 -5.98 -4.02 -8.38
C VAL A 35 -7.37 -4.61 -8.16
N ILE A 36 -8.15 -4.02 -7.25
CA ILE A 36 -9.52 -4.44 -6.94
C ILE A 36 -10.45 -4.17 -8.11
N ARG A 37 -10.30 -3.02 -8.78
CA ARG A 37 -11.06 -2.70 -9.99
C ARG A 37 -10.84 -3.73 -11.09
N LEU A 38 -9.60 -4.12 -11.35
CA LEU A 38 -9.24 -5.15 -12.34
C LEU A 38 -9.73 -6.55 -11.92
N ALA A 39 -9.82 -6.80 -10.61
CA ALA A 39 -10.34 -8.06 -10.08
C ALA A 39 -11.85 -8.22 -10.29
N GLY A 40 -12.60 -7.12 -10.40
CA GLY A 40 -14.05 -7.13 -10.55
C GLY A 40 -14.79 -7.66 -9.32
N THR A 41 -14.16 -7.61 -8.14
CA THR A 41 -14.73 -8.10 -6.87
C THR A 41 -14.40 -7.17 -5.71
N LYS A 42 -15.21 -7.23 -4.66
CA LYS A 42 -14.98 -6.53 -3.38
C LYS A 42 -14.38 -7.43 -2.31
N ASP A 43 -14.19 -8.71 -2.60
CA ASP A 43 -13.67 -9.68 -1.65
C ASP A 43 -12.16 -9.87 -1.84
N LEU A 44 -11.44 -9.96 -0.71
CA LEU A 44 -10.01 -10.22 -0.65
C LEU A 44 -9.75 -11.45 0.21
N ASN A 45 -8.68 -12.18 -0.09
CA ASN A 45 -8.09 -13.17 0.80
C ASN A 45 -6.64 -12.77 1.11
N ILE A 46 -6.32 -12.64 2.40
CA ILE A 46 -5.01 -12.20 2.90
C ILE A 46 -4.51 -13.30 3.83
N GLY A 47 -3.56 -14.12 3.36
CA GLY A 47 -3.04 -15.25 4.15
C GLY A 47 -4.13 -16.17 4.71
N GLY A 48 -5.20 -16.43 3.95
CA GLY A 48 -6.35 -17.25 4.40
C GLY A 48 -7.45 -16.47 5.13
N VAL A 49 -7.19 -15.23 5.55
CA VAL A 49 -8.19 -14.36 6.20
C VAL A 49 -9.02 -13.64 5.15
N LYS A 50 -10.35 -13.63 5.32
CA LYS A 50 -11.26 -12.88 4.44
C LYS A 50 -11.18 -11.38 4.75
N GLY A 51 -11.00 -10.59 3.69
CA GLY A 51 -11.17 -9.14 3.70
C GLY A 51 -12.32 -8.73 2.79
N GLN A 52 -12.96 -7.59 3.09
CA GLN A 52 -14.03 -7.03 2.27
C GLN A 52 -13.86 -5.53 2.11
N VAL A 53 -13.90 -5.04 0.87
CA VAL A 53 -13.86 -3.61 0.54
C VAL A 53 -15.06 -2.89 1.15
N VAL A 54 -14.79 -1.78 1.82
CA VAL A 54 -15.81 -0.94 2.48
C VAL A 54 -15.83 0.50 1.99
N ALA A 55 -14.75 0.96 1.38
CA ALA A 55 -14.69 2.28 0.75
C ALA A 55 -13.61 2.30 -0.33
N ASP A 56 -13.74 3.21 -1.27
CA ASP A 56 -12.72 3.52 -2.26
C ASP A 56 -12.48 5.04 -2.30
N TRP A 57 -11.25 5.44 -2.60
CA TRP A 57 -10.90 6.82 -2.94
C TRP A 57 -10.18 6.84 -4.28
N ARG A 58 -10.99 6.77 -5.34
CA ARG A 58 -10.53 6.56 -6.73
C ARG A 58 -9.55 7.63 -7.20
N THR A 59 -9.74 8.88 -6.78
CA THR A 59 -8.87 10.01 -7.13
C THR A 59 -7.40 9.74 -6.81
N PHE A 60 -7.14 9.03 -5.71
CA PHE A 60 -5.79 8.68 -5.26
C PHE A 60 -5.47 7.20 -5.44
N ASP A 61 -6.29 6.45 -6.17
CA ASP A 61 -6.07 5.01 -6.37
C ASP A 61 -6.00 4.21 -5.05
N LEU A 62 -6.82 4.57 -4.05
CA LEU A 62 -6.89 3.87 -2.75
C LEU A 62 -8.18 3.08 -2.59
N VAL A 63 -8.07 1.91 -1.98
CA VAL A 63 -9.22 1.11 -1.54
C VAL A 63 -9.01 0.63 -0.11
N TYR A 64 -10.09 0.68 0.67
CA TYR A 64 -10.09 0.32 2.08
C TYR A 64 -10.95 -0.91 2.30
N PHE A 65 -10.47 -1.82 3.15
CA PHE A 65 -11.16 -3.07 3.44
C PHE A 65 -11.13 -3.41 4.93
N LYS A 66 -12.15 -4.13 5.39
CA LYS A 66 -12.17 -4.67 6.76
C LYS A 66 -11.49 -6.04 6.77
N ALA A 67 -10.66 -6.28 7.78
CA ALA A 67 -10.09 -7.60 8.09
C ALA A 67 -9.96 -7.77 9.61
N SER A 68 -9.82 -9.01 10.07
CA SER A 68 -9.58 -9.36 11.48
C SER A 68 -8.13 -9.83 11.70
N GLY A 69 -7.69 -9.81 12.97
CA GLY A 69 -6.39 -10.38 13.37
C GLY A 69 -5.19 -9.65 12.78
N CYS A 70 -5.24 -8.32 12.76
CA CYS A 70 -4.29 -7.41 12.09
C CYS A 70 -3.53 -6.53 13.08
N GLU A 71 -2.30 -6.19 12.73
CA GLU A 71 -1.42 -5.30 13.49
C GLU A 71 -1.50 -3.87 12.95
N PRO A 72 -1.89 -2.87 13.78
CA PRO A 72 -1.89 -1.48 13.35
C PRO A 72 -0.51 -1.04 12.85
N THR A 73 -0.48 -0.44 11.67
CA THR A 73 0.74 0.01 11.01
C THR A 73 1.12 1.42 11.45
N PRO A 74 2.32 1.65 12.00
CA PRO A 74 2.83 2.98 12.29
C PRO A 74 2.96 3.80 11.00
N LEU A 75 2.19 4.88 10.91
CA LEU A 75 2.26 5.80 9.77
C LEU A 75 3.14 7.00 10.07
N GLY A 76 4.07 7.29 9.17
CA GLY A 76 5.02 8.40 9.26
C GLY A 76 4.72 9.55 8.28
N THR A 77 5.65 10.50 8.22
CA THR A 77 5.67 11.56 7.21
C THR A 77 6.92 11.40 6.38
N ALA A 78 6.73 11.34 5.06
CA ALA A 78 7.81 11.18 4.10
C ALA A 78 8.76 12.39 4.12
N ARG A 79 10.05 12.12 3.95
CA ARG A 79 11.12 13.10 3.74
C ARG A 79 11.97 12.65 2.56
N LEU A 80 12.60 13.60 1.88
CA LEU A 80 13.54 13.31 0.81
C LEU A 80 14.67 12.40 1.31
N GLY A 81 15.17 11.54 0.43
CA GLY A 81 16.30 10.65 0.72
C GLY A 81 15.91 9.18 0.88
N PRO A 82 16.76 8.37 1.54
CA PRO A 82 16.63 6.93 1.55
C PRO A 82 15.28 6.44 2.09
N ALA A 83 14.77 5.39 1.45
CA ALA A 83 13.56 4.69 1.82
C ALA A 83 13.65 3.23 1.33
N ARG A 84 12.65 2.42 1.69
CA ARG A 84 12.60 1.01 1.32
C ARG A 84 11.19 0.57 1.00
N LEU A 85 10.99 -0.04 -0.16
CA LEU A 85 9.76 -0.77 -0.47
C LEU A 85 9.90 -2.18 0.13
N ALA A 86 8.94 -2.63 0.93
CA ALA A 86 9.03 -3.95 1.54
C ALA A 86 7.67 -4.65 1.63
N SER A 87 7.65 -5.91 1.22
CA SER A 87 6.50 -6.81 1.30
C SER A 87 6.96 -8.24 1.56
N ALA A 88 6.02 -9.19 1.63
CA ALA A 88 6.35 -10.61 1.68
C ALA A 88 7.09 -11.13 0.43
N MET A 89 7.12 -10.35 -0.67
CA MET A 89 7.91 -10.66 -1.87
C MET A 89 9.39 -10.25 -1.75
N GLY A 90 9.74 -9.50 -0.71
CA GLY A 90 11.10 -9.01 -0.48
C GLY A 90 11.16 -7.51 -0.22
N ALA A 91 12.38 -7.00 -0.10
CA ALA A 91 12.66 -5.60 0.15
C ALA A 91 13.56 -5.02 -0.95
N LYS A 92 13.33 -3.76 -1.29
CA LYS A 92 14.03 -3.01 -2.34
C LYS A 92 14.37 -1.63 -1.82
N ASP A 93 15.64 -1.29 -1.87
CA ASP A 93 16.10 0.04 -1.47
C ASP A 93 15.77 1.06 -2.57
N CYS A 94 15.36 2.24 -2.15
CA CYS A 94 15.01 3.34 -3.04
C CYS A 94 15.28 4.69 -2.38
N SER A 95 15.05 5.77 -3.11
CA SER A 95 15.18 7.13 -2.58
C SER A 95 13.96 7.97 -2.96
N ILE A 96 13.37 8.65 -1.98
CA ILE A 96 12.31 9.63 -2.18
C ILE A 96 12.93 10.89 -2.79
N SER A 97 12.54 11.19 -4.02
CA SER A 97 13.04 12.34 -4.78
C SER A 97 12.08 13.53 -4.78
N ASP A 98 10.81 13.31 -4.44
CA ASP A 98 9.81 14.38 -4.32
C ASP A 98 8.76 14.02 -3.26
N VAL A 99 8.26 15.03 -2.55
CA VAL A 99 7.29 14.87 -1.45
C VAL A 99 6.03 15.70 -1.69
N GLY A 100 4.88 15.11 -1.36
CA GLY A 100 3.57 15.71 -1.54
C GLY A 100 2.48 14.72 -1.15
N ASP A 101 1.27 14.93 -1.67
CA ASP A 101 0.20 13.94 -1.54
C ASP A 101 0.54 12.66 -2.30
N LEU A 102 1.22 12.81 -3.45
CA LEU A 102 1.94 11.77 -4.16
C LEU A 102 3.45 12.01 -3.98
N LEU A 103 4.20 10.94 -3.74
CA LEU A 103 5.67 10.97 -3.66
C LEU A 103 6.25 10.37 -4.95
N SER A 104 7.40 10.89 -5.35
CA SER A 104 8.23 10.24 -6.37
C SER A 104 9.38 9.52 -5.70
N VAL A 105 9.63 8.27 -6.08
CA VAL A 105 10.81 7.51 -5.68
C VAL A 105 11.64 7.11 -6.89
N VAL A 106 12.96 7.04 -6.70
CA VAL A 106 13.90 6.46 -7.65
C VAL A 106 14.30 5.08 -7.15
N ILE A 107 14.19 4.08 -8.02
CA ILE A 107 14.45 2.67 -7.75
C ILE A 107 15.53 2.20 -8.74
N GLY A 108 16.49 1.40 -8.26
CA GLY A 108 17.49 0.79 -9.11
C GLY A 108 16.85 -0.17 -10.14
N HIS A 109 17.38 -0.21 -11.36
CA HIS A 109 16.81 -1.05 -12.43
C HIS A 109 16.77 -2.55 -12.08
N ALA A 110 17.75 -3.04 -11.31
CA ALA A 110 17.79 -4.42 -10.84
C ALA A 110 16.70 -4.74 -9.79
N ASP A 111 16.18 -3.70 -9.13
CA ASP A 111 15.24 -3.80 -8.02
C ASP A 111 13.83 -3.35 -8.41
N MET A 112 13.51 -3.28 -9.70
CA MET A 112 12.22 -2.77 -10.15
C MET A 112 11.06 -3.69 -9.70
N PRO A 113 10.06 -3.17 -8.97
CA PRO A 113 8.89 -3.95 -8.60
C PRO A 113 8.12 -4.48 -9.81
N GLY A 114 7.70 -5.73 -9.70
CA GLY A 114 6.99 -6.43 -10.76
C GLY A 114 5.45 -6.37 -10.62
N PRO A 115 4.72 -7.02 -11.55
CA PRO A 115 3.29 -7.22 -11.42
C PRO A 115 2.94 -7.87 -10.07
N GLY A 116 1.90 -7.36 -9.41
CA GLY A 116 1.46 -7.83 -8.09
C GLY A 116 2.10 -7.11 -6.90
N GLU A 117 3.08 -6.22 -7.12
CA GLU A 117 3.67 -5.41 -6.05
C GLU A 117 2.89 -4.09 -5.79
N SER A 118 1.82 -3.82 -6.53
CA SER A 118 0.92 -2.69 -6.26
C SER A 118 0.40 -2.73 -4.82
N GLY A 119 0.45 -1.59 -4.14
CA GLY A 119 0.14 -1.45 -2.72
C GLY A 119 1.32 -1.68 -1.78
N THR A 120 2.52 -2.01 -2.29
CA THR A 120 3.69 -2.25 -1.43
C THR A 120 3.98 -1.05 -0.54
N PRO A 121 4.06 -1.22 0.80
CA PRO A 121 4.40 -0.14 1.69
C PRO A 121 5.81 0.40 1.45
N LEU A 122 5.93 1.72 1.46
CA LEU A 122 7.19 2.45 1.49
C LEU A 122 7.52 2.79 2.94
N TYR A 123 8.66 2.30 3.41
CA TYR A 123 9.17 2.52 4.76
C TYR A 123 10.26 3.60 4.78
N GLN A 124 10.19 4.45 5.81
CA GLN A 124 11.26 5.36 6.24
C GLN A 124 11.20 5.47 7.77
N ASP A 125 12.34 5.36 8.44
CA ASP A 125 12.44 5.34 9.92
C ASP A 125 11.45 4.34 10.57
N GLU A 126 11.37 3.11 10.05
CA GLU A 126 10.49 2.02 10.52
C GLU A 126 8.98 2.30 10.42
N LYS A 127 8.59 3.41 9.78
CA LYS A 127 7.19 3.79 9.58
C LYS A 127 6.82 3.71 8.11
N VAL A 128 5.57 3.33 7.83
CA VAL A 128 5.02 3.42 6.47
C VAL A 128 4.73 4.89 6.19
N VAL A 129 5.40 5.44 5.18
CA VAL A 129 5.23 6.83 4.72
C VAL A 129 4.41 6.95 3.44
N GLY A 130 4.09 5.82 2.80
CA GLY A 130 3.18 5.74 1.67
C GLY A 130 3.07 4.33 1.11
N ILE A 131 2.31 4.15 0.04
CA ILE A 131 2.15 2.85 -0.63
C ILE A 131 2.36 2.98 -2.14
N LEU A 132 2.95 1.98 -2.76
CA LEU A 132 3.23 1.95 -4.19
C LEU A 132 1.94 1.90 -5.02
N SER A 133 1.73 2.88 -5.90
CA SER A 133 0.62 2.86 -6.87
C SER A 133 1.07 2.35 -8.23
N SER A 134 2.15 2.92 -8.77
CA SER A 134 2.63 2.61 -10.11
C SER A 134 4.12 2.83 -10.27
N ILE A 135 4.68 2.30 -11.36
CA ILE A 135 6.09 2.42 -11.70
C ILE A 135 6.25 2.70 -13.19
N ASN A 136 7.17 3.61 -13.50
CA ASN A 136 7.66 3.84 -14.83
C ASN A 136 8.96 3.04 -15.04
N LEU A 137 8.85 1.92 -15.75
CA LEU A 137 9.95 0.99 -16.00
C LEU A 137 11.13 1.62 -16.75
N ASN A 138 10.88 2.61 -17.61
CA ASN A 138 11.92 3.24 -18.43
C ASN A 138 12.81 4.20 -17.65
N SER A 139 12.28 4.81 -16.59
CA SER A 139 12.96 5.85 -15.81
C SER A 139 13.35 5.42 -14.40
N GLY A 140 12.98 4.20 -13.99
CA GLY A 140 13.21 3.74 -12.62
C GLY A 140 12.40 4.52 -11.58
N LYS A 141 11.32 5.21 -11.98
CA LYS A 141 10.54 6.08 -11.08
C LYS A 141 9.27 5.39 -10.61
N GLY A 142 9.06 5.36 -9.30
CA GLY A 142 7.83 4.91 -8.67
C GLY A 142 6.96 6.07 -8.20
N THR A 143 5.65 5.92 -8.34
CA THR A 143 4.64 6.82 -7.76
C THR A 143 4.09 6.20 -6.49
N ILE A 144 4.18 6.93 -5.39
CA ILE A 144 3.76 6.48 -4.07
C ILE A 144 2.62 7.37 -3.58
N ILE A 145 1.55 6.79 -3.03
CA ILE A 145 0.49 7.54 -2.38
C ILE A 145 0.89 7.76 -0.92
N SER A 146 0.98 9.01 -0.47
CA SER A 146 1.51 9.33 0.85
C SER A 146 0.63 8.83 1.99
N ALA A 147 1.24 8.56 3.14
CA ALA A 147 0.53 8.18 4.37
C ALA A 147 -0.45 9.26 4.86
N ARG A 148 -0.22 10.53 4.50
CA ARG A 148 -1.17 11.63 4.75
C ARG A 148 -2.47 11.40 4.00
N VAL A 149 -2.39 11.10 2.70
CA VAL A 149 -3.55 10.80 1.86
C VAL A 149 -4.27 9.55 2.34
N ILE A 150 -3.52 8.50 2.73
CA ILE A 150 -4.10 7.27 3.31
C ILE A 150 -4.95 7.59 4.55
N LYS A 151 -4.43 8.41 5.47
CA LYS A 151 -5.20 8.82 6.67
C LYS A 151 -6.45 9.60 6.29
N LYS A 152 -6.30 10.59 5.41
CA LYS A 152 -7.39 11.46 4.97
C LYS A 152 -8.55 10.67 4.34
N GLY A 153 -8.24 9.66 3.53
CA GLY A 153 -9.27 8.84 2.88
C GLY A 153 -9.98 7.87 3.82
N ALA A 154 -9.42 7.66 5.02
CA ALA A 154 -9.99 6.84 6.05
C ALA A 154 -10.79 7.64 7.10
N GLU A 155 -10.94 8.97 6.96
CA GLU A 155 -11.52 9.89 7.98
C GLU A 155 -13.00 9.60 8.39
N GLY A 156 -13.67 8.60 7.82
CA GLY A 156 -14.97 8.09 8.28
C GLY A 156 -15.00 6.59 8.59
N LEU A 157 -13.85 5.91 8.54
CA LEU A 157 -13.71 4.46 8.68
C LEU A 157 -13.03 4.05 9.99
N ILE A 158 -12.22 4.94 10.57
CA ILE A 158 -11.39 4.69 11.76
C ILE A 158 -12.03 5.23 13.04
#